data_AF-A0A1C5SS95-F1
#
_entry.id   AF-A0A1C5SS95-F1
#
_cell.length_a   1.000
_cell.length_b   1.000
_cell.length_c   1.000
_cell.angle_alpha   90.00
_cell.angle_beta   90.00
_cell.angle_gamma   90.00
#
_symmetry.space_group_name_H-M   'P 1'
#
loop_
_entity.id
_entity.type
_entity.pdbx_description
1 polymer ?
#
loop_
_entity_poly.entity_id
_entity_poly.type
_entity_poly.pdbx_seq_one_letter_code
_entity_poly.pdbx_strand_id
1 'polypeptide(L)'
;MPENIAENTENVIENNQDKTESASETSSMSNTQERSYESNAFYEMTSVWEDCIEDLPIDIEDIKKFAHNPQIHIKNIRKICRWAYYENGSVMTSINYLKTMFTLDKVVYSKSKTKRKKKFENARQLMQQTLDTIRYKEVIRDNLFNDMIEGMDFKYFEITKSVFADKYLDDIDTLNIVEINELGVKCAVINLPVDYCRIVGRKNGSPIVAFDLRYFDDMAEDDKRRKLQAFPREIREAYSKYSTHNNIKSWKVLNNDNTMVTKINCKAINPYGVPLMICALDDVLYADYFTSTKRNVLDQLNNQIIYQTFPEAKDGRCTLTESQQKNQHKVVKDAITTRQNKYGKSFFSLAAGTKLNDIKVDTSIFDEKNENANKSKVPADLGIASSVLDGNSTGNYAVATLNLELVAGNVYDWINMFIMELNKCINANIIKDKKLYMECAILPVTFVNRDKQVKYMTDLYARGKGSLTAWIASTGWDSDVYLSLMDYELDNDWENKYPTHKTSYTMSSKDNDPSDADHSNGGRSKVAEKTNENSIMSENLNGNAQPKPSTTN
;
A
#
# COMPACT_ATOMS: atom_id res chain seq x y z
N MET A 1 -2.23 24.38 69.04
CA MET A 1 -2.67 23.51 70.16
C MET A 1 -3.44 22.36 69.56
N PRO A 2 -3.20 21.13 70.03
CA PRO A 2 -2.41 20.08 69.35
C PRO A 2 -3.31 19.04 68.66
N GLU A 3 -2.88 18.30 67.63
CA GLU A 3 -1.87 17.22 67.59
C GLU A 3 -2.31 15.91 68.31
N ASN A 4 -2.29 14.82 67.52
CA ASN A 4 -1.68 13.52 67.84
C ASN A 4 -2.45 12.33 68.49
N ILE A 5 -2.42 11.23 67.72
CA ILE A 5 -1.83 9.88 68.02
C ILE A 5 -2.58 8.90 68.94
N ALA A 6 -2.77 7.67 68.42
CA ALA A 6 -2.29 6.36 68.96
C ALA A 6 -3.24 5.25 68.48
N GLU A 7 -2.83 4.30 67.62
CA GLU A 7 -1.98 3.10 67.86
C GLU A 7 -2.57 2.07 68.83
N ASN A 8 -2.69 0.82 68.33
CA ASN A 8 -2.29 -0.48 68.93
C ASN A 8 -3.24 -1.62 68.50
N THR A 9 -2.80 -2.60 67.69
CA THR A 9 -2.07 -3.86 68.07
C THR A 9 -2.93 -4.75 68.98
N GLU A 10 -3.02 -6.08 68.90
CA GLU A 10 -2.33 -7.15 68.18
C GLU A 10 -3.05 -8.49 68.53
N ASN A 11 -2.77 -9.53 67.73
CA ASN A 11 -2.51 -10.92 68.16
C ASN A 11 -3.59 -12.05 68.29
N VAL A 12 -3.38 -13.04 67.39
CA VAL A 12 -3.04 -14.47 67.66
C VAL A 12 -4.19 -15.45 67.98
N ILE A 13 -4.24 -16.57 67.23
CA ILE A 13 -3.95 -17.95 67.69
C ILE A 13 -4.05 -18.93 66.49
N GLU A 14 -2.95 -19.66 66.27
CA GLU A 14 -2.75 -20.80 65.38
C GLU A 14 -3.53 -22.05 65.82
N ASN A 15 -3.73 -23.01 64.92
CA ASN A 15 -3.37 -24.41 65.21
C ASN A 15 -3.27 -25.26 63.94
N ASN A 16 -2.04 -25.73 63.70
CA ASN A 16 -1.63 -26.79 62.78
C ASN A 16 -1.95 -28.18 63.36
N GLN A 17 -2.13 -29.17 62.48
CA GLN A 17 -1.57 -30.54 62.55
C GLN A 17 -2.19 -31.39 61.43
N ASP A 18 -1.54 -32.33 60.74
CA ASP A 18 -0.16 -32.59 60.32
C ASP A 18 -0.22 -33.88 59.46
N LYS A 19 0.81 -34.10 58.62
CA LYS A 19 1.29 -35.40 58.09
C LYS A 19 0.78 -36.00 56.75
N THR A 20 1.63 -35.78 55.73
CA THR A 20 2.38 -36.75 54.87
C THR A 20 1.60 -37.89 54.19
N GLU A 21 1.73 -38.14 52.88
CA GLU A 21 2.99 -38.50 52.21
C GLU A 21 2.89 -38.37 50.67
N SER A 22 4.06 -38.13 50.06
CA SER A 22 4.32 -37.85 48.64
C SER A 22 4.35 -39.10 47.75
N ALA A 23 3.71 -39.02 46.58
CA ALA A 23 4.14 -39.72 45.37
C ALA A 23 3.85 -38.84 44.14
N SER A 24 4.92 -38.52 43.43
CA SER A 24 5.00 -37.67 42.24
C SER A 24 4.35 -38.30 41.01
N GLU A 25 3.62 -37.52 40.22
CA GLU A 25 4.03 -37.19 38.84
C GLU A 25 3.01 -36.26 38.13
N THR A 26 3.54 -35.10 37.71
CA THR A 26 3.24 -34.40 36.45
C THR A 26 1.88 -33.69 36.27
N SER A 27 1.89 -32.40 36.63
CA SER A 27 1.22 -31.26 35.98
C SER A 27 -0.17 -31.45 35.34
N SER A 28 -1.21 -31.03 36.07
CA SER A 28 -2.41 -30.44 35.47
C SER A 28 -3.14 -29.58 36.50
N MET A 29 -2.68 -28.32 36.67
CA MET A 29 -3.43 -27.37 37.50
C MET A 29 -4.70 -26.93 36.78
N SER A 30 -5.80 -27.14 37.48
CA SER A 30 -7.16 -26.77 37.11
C SER A 30 -7.48 -25.34 37.55
N ASN A 31 -8.14 -24.63 36.64
CA ASN A 31 -9.01 -23.46 36.78
C ASN A 31 -8.98 -22.69 38.12
N THR A 32 -8.32 -21.54 38.06
CA THR A 32 -8.86 -20.31 38.66
C THR A 32 -9.14 -19.36 37.51
N GLN A 33 -10.38 -18.85 37.43
CA GLN A 33 -10.80 -17.84 36.46
C GLN A 33 -9.95 -16.59 36.60
N GLU A 34 -8.89 -16.48 35.79
CA GLU A 34 -8.29 -15.20 35.46
C GLU A 34 -9.10 -14.60 34.32
N ARG A 35 -9.78 -13.48 34.60
CA ARG A 35 -10.25 -12.56 33.56
C ARG A 35 -9.01 -12.02 32.86
N SER A 36 -8.63 -12.65 31.75
CA SER A 36 -7.58 -12.14 30.88
C SER A 36 -8.09 -10.90 30.17
N TYR A 37 -7.42 -9.78 30.43
CA TYR A 37 -7.58 -8.53 29.71
C TYR A 37 -7.33 -8.72 28.21
N GLU A 38 -8.31 -8.28 27.43
CA GLU A 38 -8.21 -7.59 26.15
C GLU A 38 -7.10 -7.99 25.16
N SER A 39 -7.53 -8.65 24.09
CA SER A 39 -7.00 -8.43 22.75
C SER A 39 -8.19 -8.31 21.79
N ASN A 40 -8.83 -7.14 21.82
CA ASN A 40 -9.72 -6.70 20.75
C ASN A 40 -9.00 -5.56 20.02
N ALA A 41 -8.02 -5.89 19.18
CA ALA A 41 -7.68 -5.00 18.08
C ALA A 41 -8.72 -5.20 16.96
N PHE A 42 -9.97 -4.87 17.27
CA PHE A 42 -10.98 -4.64 16.25
C PHE A 42 -10.67 -3.25 15.71
N TYR A 43 -10.01 -3.20 14.55
CA TYR A 43 -9.88 -1.97 13.78
C TYR A 43 -11.27 -1.61 13.27
N GLU A 44 -12.03 -0.88 14.10
CA GLU A 44 -13.28 -0.32 13.68
C GLU A 44 -12.99 0.84 12.72
N MET A 45 -13.36 0.61 11.47
CA MET A 45 -13.17 1.48 10.32
C MET A 45 -14.27 2.56 10.34
N THR A 46 -13.87 3.81 10.50
CA THR A 46 -14.81 4.88 10.80
C THR A 46 -15.11 5.77 9.60
N SER A 47 -16.41 5.84 9.27
CA SER A 47 -17.07 6.85 8.42
C SER A 47 -16.76 6.91 6.92
N VAL A 48 -16.42 5.77 6.29
CA VAL A 48 -16.66 5.59 4.83
C VAL A 48 -18.02 4.89 4.57
N TRP A 49 -18.69 4.44 5.64
CA TRP A 49 -19.82 3.51 5.60
C TRP A 49 -21.21 4.12 5.38
N GLU A 50 -21.38 5.44 5.21
CA GLU A 50 -22.71 5.96 4.84
C GLU A 50 -23.03 5.79 3.35
N ASP A 51 -22.03 5.48 2.51
CA ASP A 51 -22.23 4.74 1.27
C ASP A 51 -21.87 3.27 1.57
N CYS A 52 -22.68 2.60 2.42
CA CYS A 52 -22.68 1.14 2.48
C CYS A 52 -22.65 0.62 1.04
N ILE A 53 -21.71 -0.27 0.76
CA ILE A 53 -21.62 -1.01 -0.51
C ILE A 53 -22.95 -1.75 -0.66
N GLU A 54 -23.95 -1.09 -1.23
CA GLU A 54 -25.03 -1.74 -1.95
C GLU A 54 -24.36 -2.66 -2.96
N ASP A 55 -24.93 -3.85 -3.15
CA ASP A 55 -24.65 -4.67 -4.32
C ASP A 55 -24.61 -3.74 -5.53
N LEU A 56 -23.42 -3.43 -6.05
CA LEU A 56 -23.26 -2.53 -7.19
C LEU A 56 -22.89 -3.33 -8.44
N PRO A 57 -23.71 -4.29 -8.91
CA PRO A 57 -23.61 -4.77 -10.26
C PRO A 57 -24.25 -3.72 -11.17
N ILE A 58 -23.45 -2.73 -11.56
CA ILE A 58 -23.82 -1.86 -12.68
C ILE A 58 -23.79 -2.69 -13.96
N ASP A 59 -24.75 -2.47 -14.85
CA ASP A 59 -24.77 -3.14 -16.15
C ASP A 59 -23.54 -2.73 -16.99
N ILE A 60 -22.99 -3.65 -17.77
CA ILE A 60 -21.85 -3.40 -18.67
C ILE A 60 -22.17 -2.25 -19.64
N GLU A 61 -23.44 -2.10 -20.04
CA GLU A 61 -23.90 -0.99 -20.87
C GLU A 61 -23.71 0.38 -20.20
N ASP A 62 -23.94 0.46 -18.88
CA ASP A 62 -23.75 1.69 -18.11
C ASP A 62 -22.27 2.04 -17.97
N ILE A 63 -21.37 1.06 -17.79
CA ILE A 63 -19.92 1.30 -17.78
C ILE A 63 -19.46 1.88 -19.10
N LYS A 64 -19.91 1.30 -20.23
CA LYS A 64 -19.58 1.82 -21.56
C LYS A 64 -20.08 3.24 -21.74
N LYS A 65 -21.30 3.54 -21.29
CA LYS A 65 -21.86 4.90 -21.31
C LYS A 65 -21.04 5.88 -20.47
N PHE A 66 -20.59 5.47 -19.28
CA PHE A 66 -19.76 6.29 -18.41
C PHE A 66 -18.38 6.55 -19.03
N ALA A 67 -17.75 5.52 -19.61
CA ALA A 67 -16.46 5.62 -20.28
C ALA A 67 -16.47 6.55 -21.49
N HIS A 68 -17.58 6.63 -22.24
CA HIS A 68 -17.71 7.55 -23.38
C HIS A 68 -17.73 9.03 -22.95
N ASN A 69 -18.37 9.34 -21.80
CA ASN A 69 -18.52 10.71 -21.31
C ASN A 69 -18.15 10.83 -19.82
N PRO A 70 -16.87 10.64 -19.45
CA PRO A 70 -16.48 10.48 -18.06
C PRO A 70 -16.67 11.75 -17.22
N GLN A 71 -16.62 12.93 -17.86
CA GLN A 71 -16.80 14.21 -17.16
C GLN A 71 -18.22 14.41 -16.62
N ILE A 72 -19.23 13.84 -17.29
CA ILE A 72 -20.65 13.96 -16.88
C ILE A 72 -20.94 12.95 -15.78
N HIS A 73 -20.35 11.75 -15.88
CA HIS A 73 -20.64 10.61 -15.01
C HIS A 73 -19.59 10.40 -13.92
N ILE A 74 -18.75 11.40 -13.63
CA ILE A 74 -17.56 11.24 -12.78
C ILE A 74 -17.89 10.72 -11.38
N LYS A 75 -19.00 11.17 -10.77
CA LYS A 75 -19.43 10.71 -9.44
C LYS A 75 -19.72 9.20 -9.43
N ASN A 76 -20.44 8.71 -10.44
CA ASN A 76 -20.75 7.29 -10.57
C ASN A 76 -19.47 6.48 -10.81
N ILE A 77 -18.58 6.97 -11.69
CA ILE A 77 -17.30 6.31 -11.97
C ILE A 77 -16.48 6.16 -10.68
N ARG A 78 -16.38 7.21 -9.86
CA ARG A 78 -15.67 7.14 -8.56
C ARG A 78 -16.24 6.09 -7.63
N LYS A 79 -17.57 6.00 -7.51
CA LYS A 79 -18.23 4.98 -6.69
C LYS A 79 -17.85 3.56 -7.13
N ILE A 80 -17.88 3.29 -8.44
CA ILE A 80 -17.51 2.00 -9.00
C ILE A 80 -16.02 1.71 -8.79
N CYS A 81 -15.15 2.70 -9.00
CA CYS A 81 -13.71 2.53 -8.79
C CYS A 81 -13.35 2.24 -7.33
N ARG A 82 -14.06 2.86 -6.37
CA ARG A 82 -13.91 2.52 -4.95
C ARG A 82 -14.34 1.09 -4.67
N TRP A 83 -15.52 0.68 -5.16
CA TRP A 83 -16.01 -0.70 -5.04
C TRP A 83 -15.00 -1.71 -5.63
N ALA A 84 -14.56 -1.50 -6.86
CA ALA A 84 -13.64 -2.40 -7.56
C ALA A 84 -12.27 -2.51 -6.88
N TYR A 85 -11.79 -1.44 -6.21
CA TYR A 85 -10.57 -1.50 -5.41
C TYR A 85 -10.68 -2.47 -4.23
N TYR A 86 -11.82 -2.48 -3.53
CA TYR A 86 -12.01 -3.32 -2.34
C TYR A 86 -12.46 -4.75 -2.68
N GLU A 87 -13.17 -4.95 -3.78
CA GLU A 87 -13.65 -6.28 -4.18
C GLU A 87 -12.64 -7.10 -4.99
N ASN A 88 -11.84 -6.46 -5.86
CA ASN A 88 -10.95 -7.17 -6.77
C ASN A 88 -9.49 -7.13 -6.30
N GLY A 89 -8.96 -8.28 -5.85
CA GLY A 89 -7.58 -8.40 -5.37
C GLY A 89 -6.49 -8.04 -6.39
N SER A 90 -6.73 -8.27 -7.69
CA SER A 90 -5.78 -7.88 -8.74
C SER A 90 -5.71 -6.36 -8.90
N VAL A 91 -6.86 -5.68 -8.82
CA VAL A 91 -6.94 -4.21 -8.82
C VAL A 91 -6.24 -3.64 -7.58
N MET A 92 -6.57 -4.15 -6.39
CA MET A 92 -5.97 -3.70 -5.14
C MET A 92 -4.44 -3.81 -5.18
N THR A 93 -3.92 -4.95 -5.61
CA THR A 93 -2.48 -5.22 -5.69
C THR A 93 -1.81 -4.29 -6.71
N SER A 94 -2.44 -4.09 -7.88
CA SER A 94 -1.94 -3.20 -8.92
C SER A 94 -1.82 -1.76 -8.42
N ILE A 95 -2.88 -1.20 -7.83
CA ILE A 95 -2.87 0.17 -7.30
C ILE A 95 -1.86 0.33 -6.15
N ASN A 96 -1.81 -0.63 -5.23
CA ASN A 96 -0.86 -0.60 -4.13
C ASN A 96 0.59 -0.64 -4.63
N TYR A 97 0.87 -1.45 -5.66
CA TYR A 97 2.18 -1.49 -6.29
C TYR A 97 2.57 -0.13 -6.88
N LEU A 98 1.70 0.48 -7.71
CA LEU A 98 1.94 1.80 -8.31
C LEU A 98 2.16 2.90 -7.25
N LYS A 99 1.38 2.86 -6.16
CA LYS A 99 1.52 3.77 -5.02
C LYS A 99 2.89 3.65 -4.35
N THR A 100 3.45 2.45 -4.26
CA THR A 100 4.68 2.18 -3.49
C THR A 100 5.95 2.05 -4.31
N MET A 101 5.87 1.95 -5.64
CA MET A 101 7.02 1.61 -6.49
C MET A 101 8.19 2.62 -6.43
N PHE A 102 7.90 3.88 -6.15
CA PHE A 102 8.89 4.94 -5.99
C PHE A 102 9.43 5.02 -4.56
N THR A 103 10.74 5.24 -4.44
CA THR A 103 11.39 5.42 -3.13
C THR A 103 11.06 6.78 -2.51
N LEU A 104 10.64 7.75 -3.34
CA LEU A 104 10.25 9.11 -2.97
C LEU A 104 11.38 9.92 -2.31
N ASP A 105 12.62 9.64 -2.68
CA ASP A 105 13.77 10.39 -2.16
C ASP A 105 13.86 11.76 -2.81
N LYS A 106 14.24 12.73 -1.99
CA LYS A 106 14.12 14.15 -2.33
C LYS A 106 15.48 14.82 -2.47
N VAL A 107 15.52 15.86 -3.29
CA VAL A 107 16.59 16.85 -3.31
C VAL A 107 15.97 18.23 -3.19
N VAL A 108 16.47 19.03 -2.25
CA VAL A 108 16.03 20.42 -2.05
C VAL A 108 17.04 21.36 -2.68
N TYR A 109 16.56 22.26 -3.54
CA TYR A 109 17.41 23.21 -4.27
C TYR A 109 16.68 24.53 -4.51
N SER A 110 17.39 25.52 -5.06
CA SER A 110 16.78 26.76 -5.51
C SER A 110 17.30 27.10 -6.90
N LYS A 111 16.40 27.50 -7.80
CA LYS A 111 16.79 28.07 -9.10
C LYS A 111 17.30 29.51 -8.96
N SER A 112 16.93 30.19 -7.88
CA SER A 112 17.31 31.57 -7.63
C SER A 112 18.73 31.62 -7.07
N LYS A 113 19.63 32.33 -7.77
CA LYS A 113 20.99 32.57 -7.25
C LYS A 113 20.93 33.60 -6.13
N THR A 114 21.27 33.20 -4.90
CA THR A 114 21.51 34.13 -3.80
C THR A 114 22.97 34.13 -3.39
N LYS A 115 23.56 35.31 -3.23
CA LYS A 115 24.92 35.46 -2.67
C LYS A 115 24.95 35.27 -1.15
N ARG A 116 23.77 35.21 -0.49
CA ARG A 116 23.65 35.11 0.96
C ARG A 116 23.48 33.65 1.39
N LYS A 117 24.61 32.95 1.56
CA LYS A 117 24.65 31.52 1.95
C LYS A 117 23.75 31.20 3.16
N LYS A 118 23.85 31.97 4.25
CA LYS A 118 23.03 31.76 5.46
C LYS A 118 21.53 31.82 5.19
N LYS A 119 21.09 32.72 4.30
CA LYS A 119 19.67 32.86 3.97
C LYS A 119 19.18 31.66 3.14
N PHE A 120 20.01 31.16 2.23
CA PHE A 120 19.73 29.94 1.49
C PHE A 120 19.60 28.73 2.42
N GLU A 121 20.59 28.51 3.29
CA GLU A 121 20.56 27.37 4.21
C GLU A 121 19.34 27.42 5.15
N ASN A 122 19.01 28.59 5.69
CA ASN A 122 17.80 28.73 6.51
C ASN A 122 16.52 28.37 5.75
N ALA A 123 16.39 28.78 4.48
CA ALA A 123 15.21 28.45 3.67
C ALA A 123 15.17 26.97 3.29
N ARG A 124 16.34 26.36 3.01
CA ARG A 124 16.48 24.92 2.77
C ARG A 124 16.09 24.10 4.01
N GLN A 125 16.60 24.46 5.18
CA GLN A 125 16.25 23.81 6.45
C GLN A 125 14.75 23.92 6.73
N LEU A 126 14.16 25.11 6.52
CA LEU A 126 12.73 25.30 6.73
C LEU A 126 11.89 24.45 5.76
N MET A 127 12.30 24.32 4.50
CA MET A 127 11.68 23.40 3.53
C MET A 127 11.76 21.94 3.99
N GLN A 128 12.94 21.48 4.40
CA GLN A 128 13.16 20.11 4.90
C GLN A 128 12.29 19.84 6.13
N GLN A 129 12.35 20.71 7.15
CA GLN A 129 11.54 20.60 8.36
C GLN A 129 10.04 20.54 8.04
N THR A 130 9.58 21.36 7.09
CA THR A 130 8.18 21.34 6.64
C THR A 130 7.81 19.99 6.03
N LEU A 131 8.65 19.46 5.13
CA LEU A 131 8.41 18.17 4.46
C LEU A 131 8.41 16.99 5.45
N ASP A 132 9.30 17.02 6.43
CA ASP A 132 9.38 15.97 7.45
C ASP A 132 8.19 16.07 8.41
N THR A 133 7.77 17.28 8.79
CA THR A 133 6.59 17.52 9.65
C THR A 133 5.33 16.95 9.02
N ILE A 134 5.06 17.27 7.75
CA ILE A 134 3.87 16.78 7.04
C ILE A 134 3.99 15.32 6.60
N ARG A 135 5.11 14.64 6.88
CA ARG A 135 5.41 13.27 6.43
C ARG A 135 5.22 13.11 4.91
N TYR A 136 5.92 13.94 4.13
CA TYR A 136 5.69 14.12 2.69
C TYR A 136 5.57 12.81 1.86
N LYS A 137 6.31 11.74 2.19
CA LYS A 137 6.21 10.44 1.49
C LYS A 137 4.81 9.84 1.61
N GLU A 138 4.17 9.97 2.77
CA GLU A 138 2.81 9.48 2.99
C GLU A 138 1.79 10.32 2.24
N VAL A 139 1.93 11.64 2.30
CA VAL A 139 1.03 12.56 1.59
C VAL A 139 1.09 12.35 0.07
N ILE A 140 2.27 12.09 -0.49
CA ILE A 140 2.44 11.74 -1.92
C ILE A 140 1.75 10.40 -2.22
N ARG A 141 1.97 9.38 -1.39
CA ARG A 141 1.35 8.07 -1.59
C ARG A 141 -0.17 8.10 -1.49
N ASP A 142 -0.69 8.89 -0.56
CA ASP A 142 -2.12 9.18 -0.42
C ASP A 142 -2.66 9.94 -1.64
N ASN A 143 -1.91 10.94 -2.13
CA ASN A 143 -2.28 11.66 -3.34
C ASN A 143 -2.37 10.74 -4.57
N LEU A 144 -1.35 9.90 -4.77
CA LEU A 144 -1.33 8.91 -5.85
C LEU A 144 -2.50 7.94 -5.75
N PHE A 145 -2.83 7.50 -4.54
CA PHE A 145 -3.96 6.62 -4.28
C PHE A 145 -5.29 7.27 -4.72
N ASN A 146 -5.54 8.51 -4.27
CA ASN A 146 -6.73 9.27 -4.62
C ASN A 146 -6.77 9.59 -6.13
N ASP A 147 -5.64 9.96 -6.73
CA ASP A 147 -5.57 10.19 -8.18
C ASP A 147 -5.96 8.94 -8.97
N MET A 148 -5.47 7.75 -8.58
CA MET A 148 -5.76 6.50 -9.28
C MET A 148 -7.22 6.04 -9.14
N ILE A 149 -7.83 6.22 -7.97
CA ILE A 149 -9.21 5.76 -7.68
C ILE A 149 -10.25 6.83 -8.03
N GLU A 150 -9.97 8.10 -7.76
CA GLU A 150 -10.93 9.20 -7.89
C GLU A 150 -10.66 10.11 -9.11
N GLY A 151 -9.52 9.92 -9.76
CA GLY A 151 -9.05 10.67 -10.93
C GLY A 151 -8.37 11.99 -10.57
N MET A 152 -8.46 12.40 -9.31
CA MET A 152 -7.95 13.67 -8.80
C MET A 152 -7.91 13.66 -7.28
N ASP A 153 -7.21 14.63 -6.72
CA ASP A 153 -7.12 14.81 -5.27
C ASP A 153 -7.10 16.32 -4.95
N PHE A 154 -7.80 16.71 -3.89
CA PHE A 154 -7.82 18.09 -3.41
C PHE A 154 -7.29 18.14 -1.99
N LYS A 155 -6.29 18.98 -1.76
CA LYS A 155 -5.63 19.13 -0.46
C LYS A 155 -5.56 20.60 -0.07
N TYR A 156 -5.61 20.87 1.22
CA TYR A 156 -5.47 22.21 1.79
C TYR A 156 -4.26 22.24 2.73
N PHE A 157 -3.32 23.13 2.44
CA PHE A 157 -2.15 23.42 3.25
C PHE A 157 -2.51 24.46 4.33
N GLU A 158 -2.78 23.99 5.53
CA GLU A 158 -3.18 24.81 6.66
C GLU A 158 -1.97 25.15 7.54
N ILE A 159 -1.93 26.38 8.05
CA ILE A 159 -0.93 26.84 9.03
C ILE A 159 -1.64 27.09 10.36
N THR A 160 -2.02 26.05 11.10
CA THR A 160 -2.71 26.20 12.39
C THR A 160 -1.85 25.78 13.58
N LYS A 161 -2.08 26.47 14.70
CA LYS A 161 -1.74 25.97 16.05
C LYS A 161 -2.84 24.99 16.47
N SER A 162 -2.46 23.76 16.86
CA SER A 162 -3.24 22.70 17.55
C SER A 162 -4.77 22.71 17.41
N VAL A 163 -5.34 21.61 16.91
CA VAL A 163 -6.80 21.45 16.77
C VAL A 163 -7.47 20.91 18.05
N PHE A 164 -6.75 20.15 18.89
CA PHE A 164 -7.31 19.66 20.16
C PHE A 164 -6.94 20.57 21.32
N ALA A 165 -7.98 21.06 22.01
CA ALA A 165 -7.84 21.73 23.30
C ALA A 165 -7.88 20.73 24.47
N ASP A 166 -8.56 19.59 24.29
CA ASP A 166 -8.86 18.63 25.34
C ASP A 166 -7.93 17.39 25.28
N LYS A 167 -7.47 16.95 26.46
CA LYS A 167 -6.55 15.80 26.63
C LYS A 167 -7.26 14.44 26.63
N TYR A 168 -8.59 14.44 26.67
CA TYR A 168 -9.43 13.25 26.71
C TYR A 168 -10.38 13.32 25.52
N LEU A 169 -10.45 12.22 24.77
CA LEU A 169 -11.28 12.06 23.58
C LEU A 169 -12.34 11.00 23.90
N ASP A 170 -13.58 11.20 23.48
CA ASP A 170 -14.61 10.16 23.54
C ASP A 170 -14.51 9.18 22.35
N ASP A 171 -15.27 8.07 22.41
CA ASP A 171 -15.26 7.07 21.33
C ASP A 171 -15.60 7.70 19.97
N ILE A 172 -16.44 8.73 19.96
CA ILE A 172 -16.82 9.50 18.77
C ILE A 172 -15.63 10.35 18.29
N ASP A 173 -14.89 11.01 19.17
CA ASP A 173 -13.71 11.81 18.85
C ASP A 173 -12.58 10.97 18.23
N THR A 174 -12.48 9.68 18.59
CA THR A 174 -11.49 8.76 17.99
C THR A 174 -11.84 8.32 16.56
N LEU A 175 -13.08 8.52 16.10
CA LEU A 175 -13.55 8.07 14.80
C LEU A 175 -12.95 8.85 13.60
N ASN A 176 -12.21 9.94 13.81
CA ASN A 176 -11.60 10.70 12.71
C ASN A 176 -10.12 10.97 12.98
N ILE A 177 -9.26 10.66 12.00
CA ILE A 177 -7.84 11.02 12.06
C ILE A 177 -7.70 12.52 11.81
N VAL A 178 -7.17 13.25 12.78
CA VAL A 178 -6.84 14.69 12.66
C VAL A 178 -5.37 14.88 13.04
N GLU A 179 -4.64 15.65 12.24
CA GLU A 179 -3.23 15.95 12.46
C GLU A 179 -3.06 16.92 13.65
N ILE A 180 -2.30 16.50 14.67
CA ILE A 180 -2.03 17.30 15.88
C ILE A 180 -0.64 17.94 15.75
N ASN A 181 -0.63 19.25 15.51
CA ASN A 181 0.61 20.00 15.35
C ASN A 181 1.15 20.48 16.71
N GLU A 182 2.08 19.73 17.29
CA GLU A 182 2.89 20.16 18.44
C GLU A 182 4.22 20.82 17.99
N LEU A 183 4.80 21.65 18.87
CA LEU A 183 6.03 22.46 18.74
C LEU A 183 6.86 22.33 17.44
N GLY A 184 6.92 23.39 16.62
CA GLY A 184 7.78 23.45 15.42
C GLY A 184 7.19 24.28 14.28
N VAL A 185 7.42 23.83 13.03
CA VAL A 185 6.71 24.33 11.85
C VAL A 185 5.28 23.85 11.92
N LYS A 186 4.34 24.76 12.16
CA LYS A 186 2.93 24.42 12.40
C LYS A 186 2.17 24.38 11.07
N CYS A 187 2.31 23.30 10.33
CA CYS A 187 1.61 23.09 9.07
C CYS A 187 0.99 21.69 9.03
N ALA A 188 -0.15 21.58 8.36
CA ALA A 188 -0.85 20.32 8.11
C ALA A 188 -1.34 20.28 6.66
N VAL A 189 -1.47 19.07 6.11
CA VAL A 189 -2.09 18.86 4.79
C VAL A 189 -3.42 18.14 4.99
N ILE A 190 -4.51 18.86 4.75
CA ILE A 190 -5.87 18.37 4.98
C ILE A 190 -6.49 17.94 3.66
N ASN A 191 -6.96 16.69 3.58
CA ASN A 191 -7.69 16.19 2.42
C ASN A 191 -9.09 16.81 2.36
N LEU A 192 -9.47 17.29 1.18
CA LEU A 192 -10.79 17.85 0.91
C LEU A 192 -11.64 16.84 0.13
N PRO A 193 -12.95 16.71 0.45
CA PRO A 193 -13.83 15.75 -0.20
C PRO A 193 -14.01 16.08 -1.68
N VAL A 194 -13.61 15.15 -2.54
CA VAL A 194 -13.46 15.37 -3.99
C VAL A 194 -14.80 15.66 -4.69
N ASP A 195 -15.91 15.12 -4.19
CA ASP A 195 -17.25 15.36 -4.77
C ASP A 195 -17.82 16.75 -4.44
N TYR A 196 -17.25 17.44 -3.47
CA TYR A 196 -17.61 18.80 -3.04
C TYR A 196 -16.55 19.84 -3.42
N CYS A 197 -15.52 19.43 -4.15
CA CYS A 197 -14.49 20.30 -4.69
C CYS A 197 -14.58 20.39 -6.22
N ARG A 198 -14.21 21.55 -6.78
CA ARG A 198 -14.16 21.75 -8.23
C ARG A 198 -13.08 22.74 -8.64
N ILE A 199 -12.40 22.46 -9.75
CA ILE A 199 -11.54 23.44 -10.42
C ILE A 199 -12.43 24.42 -11.20
N VAL A 200 -12.36 25.71 -10.84
CA VAL A 200 -13.20 26.77 -11.44
C VAL A 200 -12.43 27.67 -12.41
N GLY A 201 -11.11 27.57 -12.44
CA GLY A 201 -10.27 28.37 -13.32
C GLY A 201 -8.78 28.12 -13.10
N ARG A 202 -7.94 28.97 -13.69
CA ARG A 202 -6.48 28.94 -13.47
C ARG A 202 -5.95 30.36 -13.26
N LYS A 203 -5.04 30.52 -12.32
CA LYS A 203 -4.30 31.75 -12.03
C LYS A 203 -2.82 31.51 -12.29
N ASN A 204 -2.25 32.17 -13.30
CA ASN A 204 -0.83 32.00 -13.70
C ASN A 204 -0.42 30.53 -13.89
N GLY A 205 -1.31 29.73 -14.50
CA GLY A 205 -1.09 28.31 -14.70
C GLY A 205 -1.46 27.42 -13.51
N SER A 206 -1.62 27.95 -12.29
CA SER A 206 -2.07 27.17 -11.12
C SER A 206 -3.61 27.06 -11.08
N PRO A 207 -4.18 25.87 -10.86
CA PRO A 207 -5.63 25.65 -10.79
C PRO A 207 -6.28 26.28 -9.54
N ILE A 208 -7.38 27.01 -9.74
CA ILE A 208 -8.17 27.61 -8.66
C ILE A 208 -9.25 26.63 -8.23
N VAL A 209 -9.31 26.33 -6.93
CA VAL A 209 -10.26 25.39 -6.33
C VAL A 209 -11.42 26.13 -5.66
N ALA A 210 -12.63 25.62 -5.83
CA ALA A 210 -13.79 26.00 -5.06
C ALA A 210 -14.36 24.81 -4.29
N PHE A 211 -14.86 25.08 -3.09
CA PHE A 211 -15.48 24.13 -2.19
C PHE A 211 -16.97 24.42 -2.03
N ASP A 212 -17.80 23.39 -2.05
CA ASP A 212 -19.24 23.49 -1.86
C ASP A 212 -19.61 23.33 -0.39
N LEU A 213 -20.08 24.43 0.21
CA LEU A 213 -20.42 24.53 1.63
C LEU A 213 -21.60 23.61 2.02
N ARG A 214 -22.37 23.13 1.04
CA ARG A 214 -23.46 22.14 1.25
C ARG A 214 -22.97 20.80 1.76
N TYR A 215 -21.66 20.52 1.68
CA TYR A 215 -21.06 19.33 2.29
C TYR A 215 -21.50 19.10 3.73
N PHE A 216 -21.71 20.19 4.49
CA PHE A 216 -22.07 20.11 5.90
C PHE A 216 -23.58 20.11 6.16
N ASP A 217 -24.44 20.34 5.16
CA ASP A 217 -25.86 20.62 5.39
C ASP A 217 -26.64 19.37 5.84
N ASP A 218 -26.27 18.19 5.33
CA ASP A 218 -26.94 16.91 5.61
C ASP A 218 -26.41 16.21 6.88
N MET A 219 -25.42 16.79 7.56
CA MET A 219 -24.82 16.20 8.77
C MET A 219 -25.61 16.52 10.04
N ALA A 220 -25.68 15.57 10.98
CA ALA A 220 -26.17 15.81 12.33
C ALA A 220 -25.36 16.92 13.04
N GLU A 221 -25.98 17.70 13.93
CA GLU A 221 -25.33 18.91 14.50
C GLU A 221 -24.02 18.62 15.25
N ASP A 222 -23.95 17.54 16.02
CA ASP A 222 -22.72 17.15 16.73
C ASP A 222 -21.61 16.74 15.76
N ASP A 223 -21.94 15.94 14.74
CA ASP A 223 -21.01 15.53 13.69
C ASP A 223 -20.53 16.71 12.84
N LYS A 224 -21.44 17.62 12.50
CA LYS A 224 -21.17 18.84 11.77
C LYS A 224 -20.18 19.72 12.51
N ARG A 225 -20.38 19.94 13.82
CA ARG A 225 -19.47 20.75 14.65
C ARG A 225 -18.07 20.15 14.67
N ARG A 226 -17.96 18.83 14.91
CA ARG A 226 -16.68 18.09 14.91
C ARG A 226 -16.01 18.17 13.53
N LYS A 227 -16.76 17.93 12.46
CA LYS A 227 -16.21 17.93 11.11
C LYS A 227 -15.76 19.31 10.68
N LEU A 228 -16.50 20.36 11.03
CA LEU A 228 -16.05 21.74 10.82
C LEU A 228 -14.73 22.03 11.54
N GLN A 229 -14.53 21.58 12.78
CA GLN A 229 -13.26 21.79 13.52
C GLN A 229 -12.04 21.18 12.81
N ALA A 230 -12.21 20.05 12.14
CA ALA A 230 -11.18 19.40 11.35
C ALA A 230 -10.88 20.08 10.00
N PHE A 231 -11.75 21.00 9.55
CA PHE A 231 -11.57 21.71 8.27
C PHE A 231 -10.77 23.02 8.44
N PRO A 232 -10.10 23.47 7.35
CA PRO A 232 -9.37 24.73 7.33
C PRO A 232 -10.20 25.91 7.82
N ARG A 233 -9.54 26.87 8.49
CA ARG A 233 -10.22 28.07 9.01
C ARG A 233 -10.99 28.84 7.93
N GLU A 234 -10.46 28.90 6.70
CA GLU A 234 -11.14 29.56 5.57
C GLU A 234 -12.52 28.95 5.29
N ILE A 235 -12.65 27.62 5.35
CA ILE A 235 -13.90 26.91 5.08
C ILE A 235 -14.86 27.07 6.26
N ARG A 236 -14.36 26.96 7.50
CA ARG A 236 -15.17 27.18 8.71
C ARG A 236 -15.84 28.55 8.75
N GLU A 237 -15.05 29.61 8.50
CA GLU A 237 -15.56 30.98 8.48
C GLU A 237 -16.55 31.21 7.32
N ALA A 238 -16.32 30.57 6.17
CA ALA A 238 -17.23 30.65 5.05
C ALA A 238 -18.56 29.94 5.34
N TYR A 239 -18.52 28.76 5.97
CA TYR A 239 -19.71 28.01 6.36
C TYR A 239 -20.56 28.78 7.38
N SER A 240 -19.93 29.33 8.43
CA SER A 240 -20.63 30.13 9.45
C SER A 240 -21.37 31.33 8.85
N LYS A 241 -20.81 31.97 7.81
CA LYS A 241 -21.49 33.04 7.09
C LYS A 241 -22.64 32.50 6.25
N TYR A 242 -22.42 31.40 5.53
CA TYR A 242 -23.43 30.75 4.69
C TYR A 242 -24.65 30.27 5.49
N SER A 243 -24.44 29.61 6.64
CA SER A 243 -25.52 29.09 7.48
C SER A 243 -26.38 30.18 8.14
N THR A 244 -25.83 31.39 8.28
CA THR A 244 -26.53 32.52 8.93
C THR A 244 -27.21 33.47 7.93
N HIS A 245 -26.86 33.42 6.65
CA HIS A 245 -27.33 34.39 5.64
C HIS A 245 -27.93 33.72 4.40
N ASN A 246 -29.22 33.96 4.15
CA ASN A 246 -29.98 33.36 3.03
C ASN A 246 -29.50 33.73 1.60
N ASN A 247 -28.56 34.68 1.43
CA ASN A 247 -28.12 35.19 0.13
C ASN A 247 -26.68 34.83 -0.25
N ILE A 248 -26.01 33.96 0.51
CA ILE A 248 -24.65 33.54 0.20
C ILE A 248 -24.68 32.31 -0.70
N LYS A 249 -23.94 32.36 -1.82
CA LYS A 249 -23.79 31.22 -2.73
C LYS A 249 -23.02 30.10 -2.03
N SER A 250 -23.40 28.84 -2.28
CA SER A 250 -22.80 27.68 -1.61
C SER A 250 -21.35 27.42 -2.00
N TRP A 251 -20.92 27.82 -3.20
CA TRP A 251 -19.56 27.60 -3.68
C TRP A 251 -18.61 28.71 -3.21
N LYS A 252 -17.65 28.34 -2.37
CA LYS A 252 -16.58 29.21 -1.88
C LYS A 252 -15.28 28.95 -2.65
N VAL A 253 -14.81 29.96 -3.38
CA VAL A 253 -13.46 29.94 -3.98
C VAL A 253 -12.43 30.06 -2.87
N LEU A 254 -11.52 29.09 -2.80
CA LEU A 254 -10.48 28.99 -1.78
C LEU A 254 -9.22 29.77 -2.17
N ASN A 255 -8.36 30.05 -1.20
CA ASN A 255 -7.09 30.70 -1.47
C ASN A 255 -6.14 29.77 -2.25
N ASN A 256 -5.77 30.17 -3.47
CA ASN A 256 -4.88 29.41 -4.35
C ASN A 256 -3.49 29.12 -3.74
N ASP A 257 -3.03 29.97 -2.82
CA ASP A 257 -1.73 29.79 -2.15
C ASP A 257 -1.79 28.70 -1.06
N ASN A 258 -2.98 28.28 -0.64
CA ASN A 258 -3.21 27.24 0.36
C ASN A 258 -3.79 25.96 -0.21
N THR A 259 -4.30 25.97 -1.45
CA THR A 259 -4.90 24.78 -2.06
C THR A 259 -3.94 24.07 -2.99
N MET A 260 -3.98 22.75 -2.95
CA MET A 260 -3.26 21.85 -3.84
C MET A 260 -4.28 20.97 -4.57
N VAL A 261 -4.06 20.75 -5.87
CA VAL A 261 -4.89 19.84 -6.64
C VAL A 261 -4.09 19.14 -7.73
N THR A 262 -4.30 17.83 -7.82
CA THR A 262 -3.83 16.98 -8.92
C THR A 262 -5.02 16.42 -9.66
N LYS A 263 -4.83 16.11 -10.94
CA LYS A 263 -5.82 15.43 -11.77
C LYS A 263 -5.13 14.65 -12.86
N ILE A 264 -5.59 13.44 -13.11
CA ILE A 264 -4.99 12.53 -14.09
C ILE A 264 -5.96 12.22 -15.22
N ASN A 265 -5.45 11.63 -16.31
CA ASN A 265 -6.20 11.12 -17.47
C ASN A 265 -7.25 12.09 -18.04
N CYS A 266 -6.98 13.39 -18.03
CA CYS A 266 -7.91 14.41 -18.52
C CYS A 266 -7.20 15.59 -19.17
N LYS A 267 -7.96 16.39 -19.93
CA LYS A 267 -7.45 17.64 -20.50
C LYS A 267 -7.32 18.72 -19.41
N ALA A 268 -6.39 19.64 -19.60
CA ALA A 268 -6.18 20.76 -18.68
C ALA A 268 -7.45 21.62 -18.46
N ILE A 269 -8.30 21.75 -19.49
CA ILE A 269 -9.57 22.52 -19.44
C ILE A 269 -10.69 21.82 -18.68
N ASN A 270 -10.62 20.49 -18.53
CA ASN A 270 -11.68 19.73 -17.87
C ASN A 270 -11.69 20.04 -16.37
N PRO A 271 -12.86 20.23 -15.75
CA PRO A 271 -12.94 20.44 -14.31
C PRO A 271 -12.55 19.19 -13.53
N TYR A 272 -12.75 18.00 -14.10
CA TYR A 272 -12.49 16.73 -13.45
C TYR A 272 -11.38 15.89 -14.12
N GLY A 273 -10.55 15.23 -13.31
CA GLY A 273 -9.72 14.11 -13.72
C GLY A 273 -10.52 12.82 -13.81
N VAL A 274 -9.95 11.82 -14.47
CA VAL A 274 -10.60 10.54 -14.72
C VAL A 274 -9.78 9.45 -14.02
N PRO A 275 -10.40 8.60 -13.17
CA PRO A 275 -9.69 7.51 -12.50
C PRO A 275 -8.90 6.63 -13.47
N LEU A 276 -7.76 6.11 -13.02
CA LEU A 276 -6.99 5.13 -13.79
C LEU A 276 -7.80 3.85 -14.04
N MET A 277 -8.59 3.46 -13.05
CA MET A 277 -9.31 2.19 -13.04
C MET A 277 -10.43 2.10 -14.10
N ILE A 278 -10.90 3.22 -14.65
CA ILE A 278 -12.00 3.22 -15.62
C ILE A 278 -11.77 2.27 -16.80
N CYS A 279 -10.51 2.11 -17.23
CA CYS A 279 -10.13 1.24 -18.33
C CYS A 279 -10.29 -0.25 -18.01
N ALA A 280 -10.13 -0.63 -16.74
CA ALA A 280 -10.17 -2.01 -16.28
C ALA A 280 -11.57 -2.46 -15.82
N LEU A 281 -12.55 -1.55 -15.75
CA LEU A 281 -13.86 -1.86 -15.15
C LEU A 281 -14.62 -2.97 -15.88
N ASP A 282 -14.53 -3.05 -17.21
CA ASP A 282 -15.20 -4.10 -18.00
C ASP A 282 -14.62 -5.48 -17.67
N ASP A 283 -13.29 -5.60 -17.64
CA ASP A 283 -12.61 -6.84 -17.29
C ASP A 283 -12.76 -7.19 -15.78
N VAL A 284 -12.89 -6.20 -14.89
CA VAL A 284 -13.21 -6.43 -13.47
C VAL A 284 -14.61 -7.03 -13.31
N LEU A 285 -15.62 -6.48 -13.99
CA LEU A 285 -16.97 -7.04 -13.95
C LEU A 285 -17.01 -8.44 -14.56
N TYR A 286 -16.33 -8.65 -15.69
CA TYR A 286 -16.23 -9.97 -16.29
C TYR A 286 -15.57 -10.98 -15.34
N ALA A 287 -14.53 -10.56 -14.61
CA ALA A 287 -13.85 -11.40 -13.65
C ALA A 287 -14.74 -11.82 -12.47
N ASP A 288 -15.54 -10.89 -11.96
CA ASP A 288 -16.50 -11.17 -10.90
C ASP A 288 -17.62 -12.13 -11.39
N TYR A 289 -18.19 -11.84 -12.56
CA TYR A 289 -19.18 -12.70 -13.20
C TYR A 289 -18.65 -14.12 -13.44
N PHE A 290 -17.42 -14.25 -13.93
CA PHE A 290 -16.75 -15.53 -14.15
C PHE A 290 -16.57 -16.30 -12.84
N THR A 291 -16.16 -15.62 -11.76
CA THR A 291 -15.97 -16.22 -10.44
C THR A 291 -17.29 -16.72 -9.86
N SER A 292 -18.34 -15.89 -9.94
CA SER A 292 -19.69 -16.26 -9.50
C SER A 292 -20.25 -17.44 -10.30
N THR A 293 -20.03 -17.46 -11.62
CA THR A 293 -20.41 -18.61 -12.46
C THR A 293 -19.67 -19.88 -12.05
N LYS A 294 -18.36 -19.81 -11.79
CA LYS A 294 -17.59 -20.96 -11.29
C LYS A 294 -18.11 -21.47 -9.95
N ARG A 295 -18.42 -20.59 -9.00
CA ARG A 295 -19.03 -20.97 -7.71
C ARG A 295 -20.36 -21.68 -7.92
N ASN A 296 -21.23 -21.16 -8.79
CA ASN A 296 -22.50 -21.79 -9.12
C ASN A 296 -22.32 -23.18 -9.77
N VAL A 297 -21.35 -23.34 -10.69
CA VAL A 297 -21.04 -24.64 -11.31
C VAL A 297 -20.46 -25.61 -10.27
N LEU A 298 -19.62 -25.14 -9.33
CA LEU A 298 -19.14 -25.96 -8.21
C LEU A 298 -20.28 -26.39 -7.29
N ASP A 299 -21.22 -25.50 -7.00
CA ASP A 299 -22.40 -25.81 -6.20
C ASP A 299 -23.29 -26.84 -6.91
N GLN A 300 -23.42 -26.76 -8.24
CA GLN A 300 -24.12 -27.77 -9.05
C GLN A 300 -23.37 -29.11 -9.07
N LEU A 301 -22.04 -29.10 -9.16
CA LEU A 301 -21.23 -30.31 -9.08
C LEU A 301 -21.30 -30.96 -7.69
N ASN A 302 -21.35 -30.15 -6.62
CA ASN A 302 -21.50 -30.63 -5.25
C ASN A 302 -22.93 -31.15 -5.01
N ASN A 303 -23.93 -30.49 -5.60
CA ASN A 303 -25.34 -30.88 -5.56
C ASN A 303 -25.75 -31.66 -6.83
N GLN A 304 -25.05 -32.75 -7.14
CA GLN A 304 -25.32 -33.56 -8.34
C GLN A 304 -26.81 -33.89 -8.47
N ILE A 305 -27.43 -33.44 -9.56
CA ILE A 305 -28.82 -33.79 -9.88
C ILE A 305 -28.83 -35.19 -10.48
N ILE A 306 -29.36 -36.14 -9.69
CA ILE A 306 -29.53 -37.53 -10.10
C ILE A 306 -31.01 -37.74 -10.46
N TYR A 307 -31.25 -38.26 -11.67
CA TYR A 307 -32.59 -38.62 -12.10
C TYR A 307 -32.72 -40.13 -12.31
N GLN A 308 -33.92 -40.62 -12.01
CA GLN A 308 -34.27 -42.03 -12.12
C GLN A 308 -35.29 -42.19 -13.24
N THR A 309 -34.96 -43.00 -14.24
CA THR A 309 -35.88 -43.40 -15.30
C THR A 309 -36.41 -44.78 -14.99
N PHE A 310 -37.73 -44.89 -14.80
CA PHE A 310 -38.40 -46.16 -14.55
C PHE A 310 -38.57 -46.97 -15.83
N PRO A 311 -38.65 -48.32 -15.74
CA PRO A 311 -38.84 -49.18 -16.91
C PRO A 311 -40.16 -48.91 -17.62
N GLU A 312 -40.10 -48.93 -18.95
CA GLU A 312 -41.21 -48.62 -19.86
C GLU A 312 -41.68 -49.89 -20.58
N ALA A 313 -43.00 -50.09 -20.65
CA ALA A 313 -43.63 -51.16 -21.42
C ALA A 313 -43.67 -50.77 -22.91
N LYS A 314 -43.98 -51.73 -23.79
CA LYS A 314 -44.11 -51.47 -25.24
C LYS A 314 -45.14 -50.38 -25.59
N ASP A 315 -46.07 -50.09 -24.68
CA ASP A 315 -47.14 -49.09 -24.84
C ASP A 315 -46.79 -47.72 -24.22
N GLY A 316 -45.52 -47.50 -23.82
CA GLY A 316 -45.05 -46.25 -23.24
C GLY A 316 -45.44 -46.00 -21.77
N ARG A 317 -46.07 -46.98 -21.11
CA ARG A 317 -46.46 -46.92 -19.70
C ARG A 317 -45.41 -47.56 -18.81
N CYS A 318 -45.20 -47.00 -17.62
CA CYS A 318 -44.29 -47.60 -16.66
C CYS A 318 -44.76 -49.01 -16.27
N THR A 319 -43.84 -49.99 -16.26
CA THR A 319 -44.15 -51.38 -15.88
C THR A 319 -44.31 -51.58 -14.38
N LEU A 320 -43.93 -50.59 -13.56
CA LEU A 320 -44.04 -50.61 -12.10
C LEU A 320 -45.35 -49.98 -11.64
N THR A 321 -45.95 -50.56 -10.61
CA THR A 321 -47.11 -49.95 -9.91
C THR A 321 -46.68 -48.69 -9.15
N GLU A 322 -47.63 -47.79 -8.85
CA GLU A 322 -47.37 -46.55 -8.12
C GLU A 322 -46.66 -46.79 -6.77
N SER A 323 -47.08 -47.84 -6.04
CA SER A 323 -46.45 -48.21 -4.78
C SER A 323 -45.00 -48.69 -4.96
N GLN A 324 -44.70 -49.40 -6.05
CA GLN A 324 -43.35 -49.85 -6.37
C GLN A 324 -42.45 -48.69 -6.80
N GLN A 325 -42.97 -47.76 -7.60
CA GLN A 325 -42.26 -46.54 -8.00
C GLN A 325 -41.88 -45.70 -6.77
N LYS A 326 -42.84 -45.45 -5.86
CA LYS A 326 -42.61 -44.69 -4.62
C LYS A 326 -41.59 -45.36 -3.71
N ASN A 327 -41.69 -46.68 -3.51
CA ASN A 327 -40.77 -47.42 -2.67
C ASN A 327 -39.35 -47.40 -3.26
N GLN A 328 -39.21 -47.65 -4.56
CA GLN A 328 -37.92 -47.64 -5.24
C GLN A 328 -37.29 -46.24 -5.23
N HIS A 329 -38.07 -45.19 -5.50
CA HIS A 329 -37.59 -43.81 -5.42
C HIS A 329 -37.10 -43.45 -4.01
N LYS A 330 -37.84 -43.84 -2.97
CA LYS A 330 -37.47 -43.57 -1.58
C LYS A 330 -36.17 -44.29 -1.20
N VAL A 331 -36.02 -45.56 -1.56
CA VAL A 331 -34.78 -46.32 -1.32
C VAL A 331 -33.57 -45.68 -2.02
N VAL A 332 -33.73 -45.23 -3.26
CA VAL A 332 -32.66 -44.55 -4.02
C VAL A 332 -32.34 -43.19 -3.40
N LYS A 333 -33.35 -42.40 -3.06
CA LYS A 333 -33.20 -41.09 -2.40
C LYS A 333 -32.47 -41.23 -1.07
N ASP A 334 -32.93 -42.13 -0.19
CA ASP A 334 -32.33 -42.36 1.13
C ASP A 334 -30.89 -42.87 0.99
N ALA A 335 -30.60 -43.74 0.02
CA ALA A 335 -29.24 -44.22 -0.24
C ALA A 335 -28.28 -43.11 -0.74
N ILE A 336 -28.79 -42.15 -1.52
CA ILE A 336 -28.02 -40.99 -2.01
C ILE A 336 -27.81 -39.96 -0.90
N THR A 337 -28.85 -39.64 -0.12
CA THR A 337 -28.77 -38.60 0.92
C THR A 337 -28.01 -39.05 2.17
N THR A 338 -28.01 -40.34 2.50
CA THR A 338 -27.31 -40.88 3.68
C THR A 338 -25.80 -41.01 3.47
N ARG A 339 -25.27 -40.74 2.26
CA ARG A 339 -23.82 -40.70 1.98
C ARG A 339 -23.06 -39.57 2.69
N GLN A 340 -23.73 -38.64 3.35
CA GLN A 340 -23.06 -37.53 4.05
C GLN A 340 -22.24 -37.94 5.28
N ASN A 341 -22.27 -39.19 5.75
CA ASN A 341 -21.42 -39.61 6.87
C ASN A 341 -20.81 -41.01 6.70
N LYS A 342 -19.47 -41.04 6.70
CA LYS A 342 -18.53 -42.16 6.92
C LYS A 342 -18.20 -43.08 5.74
N TYR A 343 -16.91 -43.07 5.38
CA TYR A 343 -16.15 -44.06 4.64
C TYR A 343 -16.77 -45.47 4.62
N GLY A 344 -17.37 -45.85 3.49
CA GLY A 344 -17.93 -47.18 3.24
C GLY A 344 -18.57 -47.29 1.85
N LYS A 345 -18.48 -48.46 1.21
CA LYS A 345 -19.13 -48.73 -0.09
C LYS A 345 -20.63 -48.99 0.13
N SER A 346 -21.50 -48.08 -0.30
CA SER A 346 -22.96 -48.30 -0.29
C SER A 346 -23.42 -49.14 -1.49
N PHE A 347 -24.24 -50.16 -1.26
CA PHE A 347 -24.84 -51.02 -2.28
C PHE A 347 -26.36 -50.96 -2.20
N PHE A 348 -27.04 -50.83 -3.34
CA PHE A 348 -28.50 -50.95 -3.45
C PHE A 348 -28.84 -51.61 -4.79
N SER A 349 -30.03 -52.19 -4.88
CA SER A 349 -30.52 -52.86 -6.09
C SER A 349 -31.61 -52.04 -6.77
N LEU A 350 -31.57 -51.99 -8.10
CA LEU A 350 -32.60 -51.37 -8.92
C LEU A 350 -33.43 -52.45 -9.61
N ALA A 351 -34.73 -52.23 -9.77
CA ALA A 351 -35.61 -53.10 -10.54
C ALA A 351 -35.15 -53.17 -12.00
N ALA A 352 -35.30 -54.34 -12.64
CA ALA A 352 -34.87 -54.58 -14.02
C ALA A 352 -35.43 -53.52 -14.98
N GLY A 353 -34.55 -52.90 -15.76
CA GLY A 353 -34.89 -51.83 -16.70
C GLY A 353 -34.96 -50.42 -16.11
N THR A 354 -34.82 -50.25 -14.79
CA THR A 354 -34.65 -48.91 -14.18
C THR A 354 -33.24 -48.41 -14.47
N LYS A 355 -33.11 -47.17 -14.94
CA LYS A 355 -31.82 -46.51 -15.18
C LYS A 355 -31.66 -45.36 -14.20
N LEU A 356 -30.49 -45.27 -13.60
CA LEU A 356 -30.05 -44.12 -12.82
C LEU A 356 -29.00 -43.39 -13.64
N ASN A 357 -29.22 -42.11 -13.89
CA ASN A 357 -28.30 -41.27 -14.65
C ASN A 357 -28.10 -39.96 -13.90
N ASP A 358 -26.95 -39.35 -14.13
CA ASP A 358 -26.57 -38.02 -13.68
C ASP A 358 -26.74 -36.99 -14.81
N ILE A 359 -27.12 -35.77 -14.45
CA ILE A 359 -26.97 -34.64 -15.38
C ILE A 359 -25.49 -34.23 -15.33
N LYS A 360 -24.77 -34.50 -16.42
CA LYS A 360 -23.37 -34.10 -16.55
C LYS A 360 -23.28 -32.59 -16.62
N VAL A 361 -22.65 -31.99 -15.61
CA VAL A 361 -22.32 -30.57 -15.58
C VAL A 361 -21.04 -30.37 -16.39
N ASP A 362 -21.03 -29.40 -17.30
CA ASP A 362 -19.82 -29.05 -18.05
C ASP A 362 -18.79 -28.39 -17.12
N THR A 363 -17.60 -28.98 -17.03
CA THR A 363 -16.49 -28.51 -16.19
C THR A 363 -15.43 -27.75 -16.98
N SER A 364 -15.66 -27.47 -18.26
CA SER A 364 -14.72 -26.73 -19.12
C SER A 364 -14.38 -25.33 -18.59
N ILE A 365 -15.25 -24.73 -17.79
CA ILE A 365 -15.02 -23.42 -17.14
C ILE A 365 -13.86 -23.44 -16.13
N PHE A 366 -13.48 -24.62 -15.61
CA PHE A 366 -12.36 -24.77 -14.68
C PHE A 366 -11.00 -24.90 -15.36
N ASP A 367 -10.93 -24.86 -16.69
CA ASP A 367 -9.65 -24.92 -17.40
C ASP A 367 -8.73 -23.76 -16.99
N GLU A 368 -7.49 -24.11 -16.62
CA GLU A 368 -6.46 -23.18 -16.14
C GLU A 368 -6.19 -22.04 -17.13
N LYS A 369 -6.33 -22.31 -18.44
CA LYS A 369 -6.16 -21.31 -19.50
C LYS A 369 -7.17 -20.15 -19.39
N ASN A 370 -8.42 -20.45 -19.05
CA ASN A 370 -9.47 -19.45 -18.90
C ASN A 370 -9.24 -18.61 -17.63
N GLU A 371 -8.76 -19.25 -16.56
CA GLU A 371 -8.46 -18.57 -15.30
C GLU A 371 -7.25 -17.62 -15.41
N ASN A 372 -6.17 -18.07 -16.06
CA ASN A 372 -4.98 -17.26 -16.28
C ASN A 372 -5.23 -16.08 -17.22
N ALA A 373 -6.07 -16.26 -18.24
CA ALA A 373 -6.47 -15.17 -19.13
C ALA A 373 -7.25 -14.07 -18.38
N ASN A 374 -8.12 -14.45 -17.44
CA ASN A 374 -8.90 -13.49 -16.68
C ASN A 374 -8.06 -12.76 -15.62
N LYS A 375 -7.21 -13.49 -14.88
CA LYS A 375 -6.29 -12.90 -13.88
C LYS A 375 -5.28 -11.94 -14.48
N SER A 376 -4.91 -12.13 -15.76
CA SER A 376 -3.88 -11.31 -16.40
C SER A 376 -4.39 -10.03 -17.07
N LYS A 377 -5.65 -10.03 -17.52
CA LYS A 377 -6.25 -8.87 -18.22
C LYS A 377 -6.45 -7.65 -17.32
N VAL A 378 -6.99 -7.84 -16.11
CA VAL A 378 -7.26 -6.73 -15.19
C VAL A 378 -5.99 -5.91 -14.86
N PRO A 379 -4.85 -6.53 -14.46
CA PRO A 379 -3.60 -5.79 -14.32
C PRO A 379 -3.11 -5.14 -15.62
N ALA A 380 -3.27 -5.81 -16.76
CA ALA A 380 -2.81 -5.32 -18.04
C ALA A 380 -3.53 -4.02 -18.46
N ASP A 381 -4.84 -3.92 -18.19
CA ASP A 381 -5.63 -2.70 -18.41
C ASP A 381 -5.21 -1.53 -17.52
N LEU A 382 -4.68 -1.84 -16.33
CA LEU A 382 -4.04 -0.86 -15.43
C LEU A 382 -2.58 -0.55 -15.84
N GLY A 383 -2.11 -1.17 -16.93
CA GLY A 383 -0.77 -0.98 -17.48
C GLY A 383 0.31 -1.87 -16.85
N ILE A 384 -0.04 -2.78 -15.93
CA ILE A 384 0.89 -3.64 -15.21
C ILE A 384 0.89 -5.05 -15.82
N ALA A 385 2.06 -5.54 -16.20
CA ALA A 385 2.19 -6.94 -16.58
C ALA A 385 1.97 -7.85 -15.36
N SER A 386 1.13 -8.88 -15.48
CA SER A 386 0.82 -9.81 -14.37
C SER A 386 2.06 -10.52 -13.82
N SER A 387 3.09 -10.67 -14.67
CA SER A 387 4.40 -11.19 -14.25
C SER A 387 5.06 -10.42 -13.12
N VAL A 388 4.75 -9.12 -12.99
CA VAL A 388 5.25 -8.23 -11.95
C VAL A 388 4.56 -8.51 -10.61
N LEU A 389 3.28 -8.87 -10.64
CA LEU A 389 2.43 -8.97 -9.45
C LEU A 389 2.53 -10.35 -8.79
N ASP A 390 2.55 -11.41 -9.59
CA ASP A 390 2.33 -12.77 -9.09
C ASP A 390 3.63 -13.56 -8.93
N GLY A 391 4.72 -13.11 -9.57
CA GLY A 391 6.00 -13.83 -9.68
C GLY A 391 5.93 -15.20 -10.40
N ASN A 392 4.73 -15.68 -10.71
CA ASN A 392 4.43 -17.04 -11.17
C ASN A 392 4.17 -17.16 -12.67
N SER A 393 4.10 -16.05 -13.41
CA SER A 393 3.92 -16.16 -14.86
C SER A 393 5.24 -16.62 -15.51
N THR A 394 5.16 -17.44 -16.54
CA THR A 394 6.25 -17.83 -17.45
C THR A 394 6.85 -16.66 -18.25
N GLY A 395 6.68 -15.42 -17.79
CA GLY A 395 7.07 -14.19 -18.44
C GLY A 395 8.56 -13.91 -18.32
N ASN A 396 9.13 -13.33 -19.38
CA ASN A 396 10.52 -12.90 -19.41
C ASN A 396 10.74 -11.70 -18.48
N TYR A 397 11.65 -11.83 -17.50
CA TYR A 397 12.02 -10.78 -16.54
C TYR A 397 12.40 -9.45 -17.22
N ALA A 398 13.04 -9.50 -18.39
CA ALA A 398 13.40 -8.31 -19.15
C ALA A 398 12.17 -7.54 -19.67
N VAL A 399 11.12 -8.25 -20.09
CA VAL A 399 9.87 -7.64 -20.57
C VAL A 399 9.08 -7.04 -19.39
N ALA A 400 9.07 -7.72 -18.24
CA ALA A 400 8.49 -7.18 -17.01
C ALA A 400 9.19 -5.89 -16.57
N THR A 401 10.53 -5.87 -16.62
CA THR A 401 11.33 -4.68 -16.30
C THR A 401 11.03 -3.51 -17.24
N LEU A 402 10.90 -3.76 -18.55
CA LEU A 402 10.55 -2.72 -19.52
C LEU A 402 9.14 -2.14 -19.28
N ASN A 403 8.15 -2.99 -18.99
CA ASN A 403 6.80 -2.55 -18.64
C ASN A 403 6.84 -1.63 -17.41
N LEU A 404 7.62 -2.00 -16.39
CA LEU A 404 7.81 -1.21 -15.19
C LEU A 404 8.46 0.16 -15.45
N GLU A 405 9.46 0.24 -16.33
CA GLU A 405 10.06 1.52 -16.71
C GLU A 405 9.02 2.45 -17.41
N LEU A 406 8.13 1.90 -18.25
CA LEU A 406 7.08 2.69 -18.91
C LEU A 406 6.04 3.19 -17.92
N VAL A 407 5.55 2.31 -17.04
CA VAL A 407 4.56 2.64 -16.02
C VAL A 407 5.12 3.66 -15.01
N ALA A 408 6.39 3.52 -14.64
CA ALA A 408 7.09 4.45 -13.78
C ALA A 408 7.05 5.88 -14.33
N GLY A 409 7.24 6.05 -15.65
CA GLY A 409 7.20 7.37 -16.28
C GLY A 409 5.88 8.11 -16.04
N ASN A 410 4.75 7.41 -16.17
CA ASN A 410 3.42 7.99 -15.97
C ASN A 410 3.18 8.38 -14.49
N VAL A 411 3.51 7.46 -13.57
CA VAL A 411 3.33 7.71 -12.13
C VAL A 411 4.25 8.84 -11.65
N TYR A 412 5.48 8.93 -12.19
CA TYR A 412 6.41 10.01 -11.86
C TYR A 412 5.90 11.38 -12.32
N ASP A 413 5.18 11.47 -13.44
CA ASP A 413 4.53 12.72 -13.86
C ASP A 413 3.49 13.18 -12.83
N TRP A 414 2.67 12.26 -12.30
CA TRP A 414 1.71 12.55 -11.24
C TRP A 414 2.39 13.01 -9.95
N ILE A 415 3.50 12.36 -9.55
CA ILE A 415 4.33 12.80 -8.42
C ILE A 415 4.82 14.24 -8.65
N ASN A 416 5.33 14.56 -9.85
CA ASN A 416 5.80 15.91 -10.15
C ASN A 416 4.68 16.95 -10.10
N MET A 417 3.48 16.62 -10.60
CA MET A 417 2.30 17.49 -10.49
C MET A 417 2.01 17.85 -9.03
N PHE A 418 1.98 16.85 -8.15
CA PHE A 418 1.78 17.07 -6.72
C PHE A 418 2.90 17.91 -6.09
N ILE A 419 4.15 17.60 -6.39
CA ILE A 419 5.32 18.29 -5.84
C ILE A 419 5.37 19.76 -6.27
N MET A 420 4.93 20.10 -7.49
CA MET A 420 4.79 21.50 -7.92
C MET A 420 3.79 22.27 -7.05
N GLU A 421 2.64 21.67 -6.76
CA GLU A 421 1.60 22.27 -5.90
C GLU A 421 2.07 22.36 -4.44
N LEU A 422 2.86 21.39 -3.97
CA LEU A 422 3.45 21.40 -2.63
C LEU A 422 4.49 22.50 -2.49
N ASN A 423 5.42 22.60 -3.45
CA ASN A 423 6.42 23.67 -3.52
C ASN A 423 5.74 25.05 -3.51
N LYS A 424 4.66 25.22 -4.29
CA LYS A 424 3.87 26.46 -4.32
C LYS A 424 3.36 26.83 -2.92
N CYS A 425 2.69 25.90 -2.24
CA CYS A 425 2.09 26.15 -0.94
C CYS A 425 3.17 26.45 0.13
N ILE A 426 4.25 25.68 0.18
CA ILE A 426 5.33 25.90 1.17
C ILE A 426 6.02 27.24 0.94
N ASN A 427 6.30 27.63 -0.31
CA ASN A 427 6.94 28.92 -0.58
C ASN A 427 6.03 30.10 -0.23
N ALA A 428 4.73 30.01 -0.50
CA ALA A 428 3.78 31.07 -0.20
C ALA A 428 3.53 31.23 1.32
N ASN A 429 3.48 30.11 2.05
CA ASN A 429 3.01 30.07 3.44
C ASN A 429 4.12 29.97 4.49
N ILE A 430 5.26 29.36 4.17
CA ILE A 430 6.32 29.08 5.13
C ILE A 430 7.57 29.91 4.83
N ILE A 431 8.12 29.81 3.62
CA ILE A 431 9.37 30.52 3.25
C ILE A 431 9.13 32.02 3.06
N LYS A 432 8.03 32.39 2.42
CA LYS A 432 7.56 33.79 2.22
C LYS A 432 8.58 34.73 1.55
N ASP A 433 9.52 34.19 0.77
CA ASP A 433 10.53 35.00 0.07
C ASP A 433 10.39 34.88 -1.46
N LYS A 434 9.85 35.92 -2.09
CA LYS A 434 9.68 35.98 -3.55
C LYS A 434 11.00 35.98 -4.33
N LYS A 435 12.13 36.34 -3.70
CA LYS A 435 13.45 36.36 -4.35
C LYS A 435 14.20 35.03 -4.22
N LEU A 436 13.77 34.15 -3.33
CA LEU A 436 14.38 32.87 -3.03
C LEU A 436 13.29 31.80 -3.05
N TYR A 437 13.05 31.25 -4.24
CA TYR A 437 12.11 30.16 -4.40
C TYR A 437 12.83 28.83 -4.17
N MET A 438 12.41 28.07 -3.17
CA MET A 438 12.95 26.74 -2.90
C MET A 438 12.10 25.68 -3.60
N GLU A 439 12.73 24.65 -4.12
CA GLU A 439 12.06 23.53 -4.77
C GLU A 439 12.55 22.23 -4.13
N CYS A 440 11.60 21.38 -3.76
CA CYS A 440 11.83 19.96 -3.58
C CYS A 440 11.59 19.27 -4.92
N ALA A 441 12.52 18.41 -5.33
CA ALA A 441 12.33 17.46 -6.42
C ALA A 441 12.44 16.04 -5.87
N ILE A 442 11.51 15.19 -6.29
CA ILE A 442 11.60 13.75 -6.04
C ILE A 442 12.42 13.14 -7.17
N LEU A 443 13.33 12.22 -6.85
CA LEU A 443 14.12 11.54 -7.88
C LEU A 443 13.27 10.48 -8.60
N PRO A 444 13.48 10.24 -9.91
CA PRO A 444 12.79 9.19 -10.68
C PRO A 444 13.37 7.79 -10.37
N VAL A 445 13.47 7.48 -9.09
CA VAL A 445 14.04 6.24 -8.56
C VAL A 445 12.92 5.35 -8.03
N THR A 446 12.92 4.13 -8.55
CA THR A 446 12.03 3.04 -8.18
C THR A 446 12.85 1.93 -7.56
N PHE A 447 12.22 1.00 -6.84
CA PHE A 447 12.90 -0.19 -6.32
C PHE A 447 13.48 -1.09 -7.43
N VAL A 448 13.07 -0.90 -8.68
CA VAL A 448 13.45 -1.74 -9.84
C VAL A 448 14.61 -1.11 -10.61
N ASN A 449 14.61 0.20 -10.83
CA ASN A 449 15.64 0.91 -11.59
C ASN A 449 16.79 1.48 -10.74
N ARG A 450 16.74 1.27 -9.42
CA ARG A 450 17.68 1.87 -8.45
C ARG A 450 19.14 1.63 -8.81
N ASP A 451 19.53 0.39 -9.10
CA ASP A 451 20.94 0.05 -9.37
C ASP A 451 21.49 0.79 -10.60
N LYS A 452 20.65 0.96 -11.62
CA LYS A 452 20.95 1.73 -12.83
C LYS A 452 21.10 3.22 -12.52
N GLN A 453 20.19 3.78 -11.71
CA GLN A 453 20.24 5.18 -11.29
C GLN A 453 21.46 5.48 -10.42
N VAL A 454 21.76 4.62 -9.44
CA VAL A 454 22.96 4.73 -8.60
C VAL A 454 24.20 4.74 -9.46
N LYS A 455 24.32 3.81 -10.42
CA LYS A 455 25.46 3.77 -11.35
C LYS A 455 25.60 5.06 -12.16
N TYR A 456 24.51 5.59 -12.70
CA TYR A 456 24.55 6.88 -13.42
C TYR A 456 25.00 8.03 -12.54
N MET A 457 24.51 8.11 -11.30
CA MET A 457 24.92 9.16 -10.37
C MET A 457 26.37 8.99 -9.91
N THR A 458 26.86 7.77 -9.70
CA THR A 458 28.28 7.48 -9.44
C THR A 458 29.15 7.93 -10.61
N ASP A 459 28.77 7.62 -11.84
CA ASP A 459 29.51 8.05 -13.04
C ASP A 459 29.53 9.58 -13.18
N LEU A 460 28.40 10.25 -12.94
CA LEU A 460 28.33 11.71 -12.90
C LEU A 460 29.22 12.28 -11.80
N TYR A 461 29.22 11.70 -10.61
CA TYR A 461 30.06 12.14 -9.50
C TYR A 461 31.55 11.98 -9.83
N ALA A 462 31.96 10.79 -10.27
CA ALA A 462 33.36 10.45 -10.53
C ALA A 462 33.94 11.16 -11.78
N ARG A 463 33.15 11.31 -12.85
CA ARG A 463 33.64 11.81 -14.15
C ARG A 463 33.16 13.24 -14.47
N GLY A 464 32.02 13.65 -13.94
CA GLY A 464 31.32 14.87 -14.33
C GLY A 464 31.22 15.96 -13.26
N LYS A 465 31.86 15.80 -12.10
CA LYS A 465 31.65 16.66 -10.91
C LYS A 465 30.18 16.70 -10.47
N GLY A 466 29.52 15.54 -10.51
CA GLY A 466 28.14 15.35 -10.09
C GLY A 466 27.92 15.64 -8.61
N SER A 467 26.64 15.72 -8.21
CA SER A 467 26.27 16.01 -6.82
C SER A 467 26.36 14.78 -5.93
N LEU A 468 27.09 14.88 -4.81
CA LEU A 468 27.12 13.86 -3.77
C LEU A 468 25.72 13.60 -3.19
N THR A 469 24.92 14.65 -2.98
CA THR A 469 23.56 14.49 -2.44
C THR A 469 22.64 13.73 -3.39
N ALA A 470 22.78 13.94 -4.71
CA ALA A 470 21.99 13.21 -5.70
C ALA A 470 22.43 11.74 -5.79
N TRP A 471 23.72 11.48 -5.63
CA TRP A 471 24.25 10.12 -5.56
C TRP A 471 23.71 9.38 -4.33
N ILE A 472 23.84 9.96 -3.14
CA ILE A 472 23.28 9.37 -1.91
C ILE A 472 21.77 9.15 -2.07
N ALA A 473 21.03 10.18 -2.49
CA ALA A 473 19.58 10.11 -2.66
C ALA A 473 19.14 9.03 -3.67
N SER A 474 19.93 8.77 -4.71
CA SER A 474 19.64 7.71 -5.68
C SER A 474 19.70 6.29 -5.09
N THR A 475 20.33 6.10 -3.93
CA THR A 475 20.41 4.79 -3.24
C THR A 475 19.15 4.42 -2.45
N GLY A 476 18.18 5.33 -2.32
CA GLY A 476 17.03 5.11 -1.44
C GLY A 476 17.12 5.82 -0.08
N TRP A 477 18.21 6.57 0.18
CA TRP A 477 18.48 7.20 1.46
C TRP A 477 18.27 8.72 1.40
N ASP A 478 17.72 9.30 2.47
CA ASP A 478 17.71 10.77 2.57
C ASP A 478 19.16 11.28 2.72
N SER A 479 19.55 12.21 1.87
CA SER A 479 20.94 12.69 1.82
C SER A 479 21.37 13.40 3.10
N ASP A 480 20.46 14.11 3.76
CA ASP A 480 20.79 14.84 4.98
C ASP A 480 20.92 13.87 6.16
N VAL A 481 20.06 12.84 6.23
CA VAL A 481 20.17 11.75 7.22
C VAL A 481 21.51 11.03 7.08
N TYR A 482 21.88 10.63 5.86
CA TYR A 482 23.14 9.92 5.62
C TYR A 482 24.37 10.77 6.00
N LEU A 483 24.39 12.05 5.60
CA LEU A 483 25.50 12.95 5.96
C LEU A 483 25.56 13.21 7.48
N SER A 484 24.42 13.34 8.15
CA SER A 484 24.38 13.48 9.60
C SER A 484 24.89 12.23 10.33
N LEU A 485 24.64 11.04 9.76
CA LEU A 485 25.20 9.80 10.27
C LEU A 485 26.72 9.81 10.11
N MET A 486 27.25 10.19 8.93
CA MET A 486 28.70 10.32 8.72
C MET A 486 29.35 11.28 9.73
N ASP A 487 28.76 12.45 9.96
CA ASP A 487 29.27 13.42 10.94
C ASP A 487 29.25 12.83 12.36
N TYR A 488 28.18 12.12 12.73
CA TYR A 488 28.09 11.43 14.03
C TYR A 488 29.14 10.31 14.17
N GLU A 489 29.38 9.54 13.11
CA GLU A 489 30.40 8.47 13.08
C GLU A 489 31.81 9.05 13.23
N LEU A 490 32.09 10.19 12.59
CA LEU A 490 33.34 10.93 12.71
C LEU A 490 33.54 11.50 14.12
N ASP A 491 32.50 12.13 14.70
CA ASP A 491 32.57 12.71 16.05
C ASP A 491 32.79 11.64 17.13
N ASN A 492 32.28 10.42 16.92
CA ASN A 492 32.47 9.30 17.84
C ASN A 492 33.72 8.45 17.52
N ASP A 493 34.50 8.84 16.51
CA ASP A 493 35.72 8.17 16.08
C ASP A 493 35.54 6.65 15.87
N TRP A 494 34.42 6.29 15.22
CA TRP A 494 34.05 4.88 15.04
C TRP A 494 35.05 4.10 14.20
N GLU A 495 35.74 4.74 13.27
CA GLU A 495 36.76 4.09 12.45
C GLU A 495 37.92 3.53 13.30
N ASN A 496 38.32 4.24 14.35
CA ASN A 496 39.34 3.77 15.29
C ASN A 496 38.76 2.83 16.36
N LYS A 497 37.53 3.07 16.81
CA LYS A 497 36.87 2.25 17.85
C LYS A 497 36.40 0.88 17.33
N TYR A 498 36.05 0.81 16.07
CA TYR A 498 35.54 -0.37 15.35
C TYR A 498 36.27 -0.50 14.01
N PRO A 499 37.58 -0.78 14.01
CA PRO A 499 38.35 -0.89 12.78
C PRO A 499 37.79 -2.00 11.89
N THR A 500 37.81 -1.77 10.57
CA THR A 500 37.39 -2.79 9.61
C THR A 500 38.17 -4.09 9.82
N HIS A 501 37.51 -5.24 9.71
CA HIS A 501 38.20 -6.51 9.78
C HIS A 501 39.30 -6.56 8.71
N LYS A 502 40.52 -6.88 9.13
CA LYS A 502 41.65 -7.08 8.21
C LYS A 502 41.32 -8.26 7.28
N THR A 503 41.06 -7.96 6.01
CA THR A 503 40.82 -8.94 4.95
C THR A 503 41.85 -8.73 3.85
N SER A 504 41.97 -9.70 2.94
CA SER A 504 42.83 -9.57 1.75
C SER A 504 42.49 -8.39 0.83
N TYR A 505 41.32 -7.76 1.00
CA TYR A 505 40.88 -6.58 0.26
C TYR A 505 41.09 -5.26 1.02
N THR A 506 41.28 -5.31 2.35
CA THR A 506 41.44 -4.12 3.21
C THR A 506 42.86 -3.94 3.74
N MET A 507 43.72 -4.96 3.66
CA MET A 507 45.14 -4.85 3.98
C MET A 507 45.95 -4.37 2.78
N SER A 508 46.62 -3.22 2.90
CA SER A 508 47.68 -2.85 1.98
C SER A 508 48.99 -3.52 2.41
N SER A 509 49.90 -3.79 1.46
CA SER A 509 51.22 -4.38 1.76
C SER A 509 52.11 -3.54 2.67
N LYS A 510 51.67 -2.32 3.05
CA LYS A 510 52.36 -1.40 3.94
C LYS A 510 51.85 -1.45 5.39
N ASP A 511 50.75 -2.15 5.66
CA ASP A 511 50.11 -2.20 7.00
C ASP A 511 50.63 -3.35 7.88
N ASN A 512 51.76 -3.95 7.51
CA ASN A 512 52.41 -4.99 8.31
C ASN A 512 53.16 -4.35 9.49
N ASP A 513 52.48 -4.29 10.64
CA ASP A 513 53.15 -4.10 11.92
C ASP A 513 54.05 -5.33 12.19
N PRO A 514 55.35 -5.18 12.52
CA PRO A 514 56.24 -6.31 12.82
C PRO A 514 55.79 -7.18 14.00
N SER A 515 54.82 -6.71 14.80
CA SER A 515 54.27 -7.41 15.96
C SER A 515 53.05 -8.30 15.64
N ASP A 516 52.50 -8.24 14.43
CA ASP A 516 51.38 -9.08 14.02
C ASP A 516 51.91 -10.49 13.62
N ALA A 517 51.44 -11.52 14.34
CA ALA A 517 52.01 -12.88 14.31
C ALA A 517 51.81 -13.64 12.98
N ASP A 518 51.18 -13.01 11.99
CA ASP A 518 50.85 -13.63 10.72
C ASP A 518 51.42 -12.76 9.58
N HIS A 519 52.70 -12.99 9.23
CA HIS A 519 53.40 -12.36 8.11
C HIS A 519 52.85 -12.84 6.74
N SER A 520 51.53 -12.88 6.56
CA SER A 520 50.91 -13.16 5.28
C SER A 520 50.66 -11.85 4.55
N ASN A 521 51.65 -11.43 3.77
CA ASN A 521 51.37 -10.56 2.63
C ASN A 521 50.21 -11.18 1.85
N GLY A 522 49.08 -10.47 1.72
CA GLY A 522 47.88 -10.95 1.04
C GLY A 522 48.21 -11.85 -0.16
N GLY A 523 47.93 -13.14 -0.01
CA GLY A 523 48.40 -14.19 -0.93
C GLY A 523 48.87 -15.44 -0.18
N ARG A 524 48.65 -16.61 -0.77
CA ARG A 524 49.03 -17.92 -0.20
C ARG A 524 50.53 -17.95 0.15
N SER A 525 50.86 -18.33 1.39
CA SER A 525 52.24 -18.38 1.90
C SER A 525 53.15 -19.18 0.97
N LYS A 526 54.29 -18.59 0.58
CA LYS A 526 55.32 -19.28 -0.21
C LYS A 526 56.05 -20.28 0.68
N VAL A 527 55.83 -21.57 0.47
CA VAL A 527 56.60 -22.63 1.14
C VAL A 527 58.01 -22.65 0.54
N ALA A 528 59.04 -22.64 1.40
CA ALA A 528 60.45 -22.54 1.02
C ALA A 528 60.99 -23.80 0.31
N GLU A 529 60.37 -24.96 0.52
CA GLU A 529 60.67 -26.20 -0.21
C GLU A 529 59.38 -26.77 -0.81
N LYS A 530 59.30 -26.78 -2.15
CA LYS A 530 58.11 -27.23 -2.89
C LYS A 530 58.33 -28.66 -3.35
N THR A 531 57.57 -29.60 -2.81
CA THR A 531 57.67 -31.04 -3.13
C THR A 531 56.73 -31.49 -4.25
N ASN A 532 55.88 -30.61 -4.78
CA ASN A 532 54.88 -30.95 -5.81
C ASN A 532 55.26 -30.35 -7.17
N GLU A 533 55.48 -31.22 -8.17
CA GLU A 533 55.91 -30.90 -9.54
C GLU A 533 54.97 -29.90 -10.24
N ASN A 534 53.65 -29.99 -10.01
CA ASN A 534 52.67 -29.10 -10.65
C ASN A 534 52.86 -27.63 -10.22
N SER A 535 53.27 -27.40 -8.97
CA SER A 535 53.54 -26.05 -8.44
C SER A 535 54.83 -25.45 -9.00
N ILE A 536 55.83 -26.28 -9.32
CA ILE A 536 57.10 -25.85 -9.93
C ILE A 536 56.85 -25.50 -11.41
N MET A 537 56.04 -26.30 -12.09
CA MET A 537 55.72 -26.10 -13.52
C MET A 537 54.89 -24.83 -13.75
N SER A 538 53.91 -24.54 -12.87
CA SER A 538 53.07 -23.32 -12.97
C SER A 538 53.84 -22.01 -12.75
N GLU A 539 54.90 -22.01 -11.94
CA GLU A 539 55.76 -20.84 -11.73
C GLU A 539 56.76 -20.66 -12.88
N ASN A 540 57.39 -21.74 -13.35
CA ASN A 540 58.31 -21.67 -14.49
C ASN A 540 57.62 -21.20 -15.79
N LEU A 541 56.33 -21.50 -15.95
CA LEU A 541 55.53 -21.05 -17.10
C LEU A 541 54.93 -19.64 -16.91
N ASN A 542 55.18 -18.99 -15.77
CA ASN A 542 54.58 -17.71 -15.39
C ASN A 542 53.07 -17.66 -15.68
N GLY A 543 52.34 -18.73 -15.32
CA GLY A 543 50.94 -18.94 -15.71
C GLY A 543 49.98 -17.85 -15.23
N ASN A 544 50.36 -17.07 -14.20
CA ASN A 544 49.62 -15.91 -13.72
C ASN A 544 49.77 -14.66 -14.61
N ALA A 545 50.79 -14.60 -15.47
CA ALA A 545 50.98 -13.52 -16.45
C ALA A 545 50.47 -13.88 -17.85
N GLN A 546 50.02 -15.12 -18.06
CA GLN A 546 49.36 -15.51 -19.31
C GLN A 546 47.95 -14.90 -19.35
N PRO A 547 47.56 -14.25 -20.46
CA PRO A 547 46.24 -13.68 -20.60
C PRO A 547 45.19 -14.79 -20.50
N LYS A 548 44.21 -14.62 -19.60
CA LYS A 548 43.11 -15.56 -19.44
C LYS A 548 42.08 -15.34 -20.56
N PRO A 549 41.42 -16.39 -21.09
CA PRO A 549 40.55 -16.30 -22.27
C PRO A 549 39.27 -15.45 -22.12
N SER A 550 39.09 -14.71 -21.03
CA SER A 550 37.90 -13.91 -20.76
C SER A 550 38.15 -12.39 -20.73
N THR A 551 39.30 -11.94 -21.21
CA THR A 551 39.56 -10.50 -21.40
C THR A 551 39.98 -10.24 -22.84
N THR A 552 39.00 -10.23 -23.74
CA THR A 552 39.12 -9.55 -25.03
C THR A 552 37.77 -8.94 -25.41
N ASN A 553 37.75 -7.59 -25.35
CA ASN A 553 36.84 -6.59 -25.91
C ASN A 553 35.37 -6.55 -25.50
#